data_AF-A0A7W6A1D5-F1
#
_entry.id   AF-A0A7W6A1D5-F1
#
_cell.length_a   1.000
_cell.length_b   1.000
_cell.length_c   1.000
_cell.angle_alpha   90.00
_cell.angle_beta   90.00
_cell.angle_gamma   90.00
#
_symmetry.space_group_name_H-M   'P 1'
#
loop_
_entity.id
_entity.type
_entity.pdbx_description
1 polymer ?
#
loop_
_entity_poly.entity_id
_entity_poly.type
_entity_poly.pdbx_seq_one_letter_code
_entity_poly.pdbx_strand_id
1 'polypeptide(L)'
;MQGEFVRFGKRDVPYRDLPIHGKRVTLWVVRRRYTCRACKTTFRPQLPEMVDGFRMTLRLHEYVEKESFNHPYTFVAAQTGLDEKTVRDIFNARAEFLGRWHRFETPRILGIDELYLNKRYRCILTNIEERTLASALVV
;
A
#
# COMPACT_ATOMS: atom_id res chain seq x y z
N MET A 1 -31.53 -8.32 21.16
CA MET A 1 -32.57 -8.35 20.10
C MET A 1 -31.92 -8.83 18.80
N GLN A 2 -32.20 -10.06 18.37
CA GLN A 2 -31.78 -10.53 17.04
C GLN A 2 -32.74 -9.94 16.02
N GLY A 3 -32.37 -8.79 15.44
CA GLY A 3 -33.12 -8.19 14.36
C GLY A 3 -33.02 -9.06 13.11
N GLU A 4 -34.15 -9.49 12.58
CA GLU A 4 -34.22 -10.27 11.35
C GLU A 4 -33.68 -9.41 10.17
N PHE A 5 -32.58 -9.84 9.56
CA PHE A 5 -31.94 -9.13 8.44
C PHE A 5 -32.50 -9.61 7.10
N VAL A 6 -32.98 -8.69 6.27
CA VAL A 6 -33.47 -9.01 4.93
C VAL A 6 -32.40 -8.66 3.89
N ARG A 7 -32.24 -9.52 2.89
CA ARG A 7 -31.36 -9.27 1.75
C ARG A 7 -31.96 -8.16 0.88
N PHE A 8 -31.19 -7.10 0.65
CA PHE A 8 -31.59 -5.93 -0.12
C PHE A 8 -30.56 -5.67 -1.24
N GLY A 9 -30.62 -6.48 -2.29
CA GLY A 9 -29.75 -6.36 -3.46
C GLY A 9 -28.37 -7.01 -3.32
N LYS A 10 -27.76 -7.30 -4.48
CA LYS A 10 -26.41 -7.84 -4.62
C LYS A 10 -25.68 -7.13 -5.75
N ARG A 11 -24.36 -7.05 -5.66
CA ARG A 11 -23.48 -6.56 -6.72
C ARG A 11 -22.20 -7.36 -6.73
N ASP A 12 -21.76 -7.76 -7.91
CA ASP A 12 -20.45 -8.38 -8.09
C ASP A 12 -19.40 -7.26 -8.17
N VAL A 13 -18.41 -7.34 -7.30
CA VAL A 13 -17.36 -6.33 -7.18
C VAL A 13 -16.01 -7.02 -7.37
N PRO A 14 -15.18 -6.55 -8.33
CA PRO A 14 -13.84 -7.07 -8.50
C PRO A 14 -12.91 -6.48 -7.43
N TYR A 15 -12.11 -7.34 -6.80
CA TYR A 15 -11.02 -6.99 -5.90
C TYR A 15 -9.71 -7.51 -6.47
N ARG A 16 -8.67 -6.67 -6.55
CA ARG A 16 -7.33 -7.10 -6.91
C ARG A 16 -6.69 -7.86 -5.78
N ASP A 17 -5.89 -8.84 -6.14
CA ASP A 17 -5.28 -9.75 -5.20
C ASP A 17 -3.84 -10.06 -5.62
N LEU A 18 -3.06 -10.67 -4.72
CA LEU A 18 -1.65 -10.93 -4.94
C LEU A 18 -1.43 -11.73 -6.24
N PRO A 19 -0.47 -11.34 -7.10
CA PRO A 19 -0.13 -12.12 -8.28
C PRO A 19 0.25 -13.55 -7.91
N ILE A 20 -0.24 -14.52 -8.69
CA ILE A 20 0.09 -15.95 -8.53
C ILE A 20 0.83 -16.39 -9.79
N HIS A 21 2.05 -16.92 -9.63
CA HIS A 21 2.91 -17.32 -10.75
C HIS A 21 3.09 -16.23 -11.83
N GLY A 22 3.29 -14.98 -11.39
CA GLY A 22 3.45 -13.84 -12.29
C GLY A 22 2.18 -13.39 -13.03
N LYS A 23 1.03 -13.98 -12.73
CA LYS A 23 -0.25 -13.60 -13.32
C LYS A 23 -1.06 -12.75 -12.36
N ARG A 24 -1.69 -11.70 -12.87
CA ARG A 24 -2.61 -10.82 -12.12
C ARG A 24 -3.83 -11.60 -11.65
N VAL A 25 -4.24 -11.40 -10.40
CA VAL A 25 -5.38 -12.10 -9.80
C VAL A 25 -6.49 -11.11 -9.47
N THR A 26 -7.74 -11.50 -9.75
CA THR A 26 -8.93 -10.72 -9.39
C THR A 26 -9.94 -11.64 -8.73
N LEU A 27 -10.36 -11.28 -7.53
CA LEU A 27 -11.43 -11.94 -6.79
C LEU A 27 -12.74 -11.24 -7.10
N TRP A 28 -13.72 -11.98 -7.64
CA TRP A 28 -15.07 -11.49 -7.85
C TRP A 28 -15.91 -11.79 -6.61
N VAL A 29 -16.24 -10.74 -5.85
CA VAL A 29 -16.95 -10.87 -4.59
C VAL A 29 -18.40 -10.40 -4.76
N VAL A 30 -19.34 -11.27 -4.42
CA VAL A 30 -20.77 -10.94 -4.40
C VAL A 30 -21.08 -10.12 -3.14
N ARG A 31 -21.03 -8.79 -3.24
CA ARG A 31 -21.37 -7.89 -2.14
C ARG A 31 -22.89 -7.81 -2.01
N ARG A 32 -23.41 -8.36 -0.92
CA ARG A 32 -24.82 -8.23 -0.51
C ARG A 32 -25.00 -7.06 0.44
N ARG A 33 -26.14 -6.39 0.32
CA ARG A 33 -26.59 -5.36 1.25
C ARG A 33 -27.75 -5.95 2.04
N TYR A 34 -27.82 -5.63 3.32
CA TYR A 34 -28.85 -6.09 4.23
C TYR A 34 -29.57 -4.90 4.83
N THR A 35 -30.85 -5.09 5.14
CA THR A 35 -31.67 -4.11 5.85
C THR A 35 -32.20 -4.75 7.12
N CYS A 36 -32.00 -4.08 8.26
CA CYS A 36 -32.54 -4.52 9.54
C CYS A 36 -34.05 -4.22 9.59
N ARG A 37 -34.90 -5.20 9.91
CA ARG A 37 -36.35 -4.97 10.00
C ARG A 37 -36.75 -4.03 11.14
N ALA A 38 -36.02 -4.05 12.25
CA ALA A 38 -36.33 -3.29 13.45
C ALA A 38 -36.00 -1.80 13.31
N CYS A 39 -34.78 -1.46 12.87
CA CYS A 39 -34.33 -0.07 12.75
C CYS A 39 -34.35 0.48 11.31
N LYS A 40 -34.69 -0.33 10.31
CA LYS A 40 -34.69 0.00 8.86
C LYS A 40 -33.33 0.45 8.30
N THR A 41 -32.26 0.41 9.10
CA THR A 41 -30.90 0.72 8.66
C THR A 41 -30.42 -0.32 7.65
N THR A 42 -29.75 0.18 6.62
CA THR A 42 -29.19 -0.62 5.54
C THR A 42 -27.66 -0.63 5.64
N PHE A 43 -27.06 -1.81 5.61
CA PHE A 43 -25.61 -1.96 5.74
C PHE A 43 -25.06 -3.02 4.78
N ARG A 44 -23.73 -3.02 4.62
CA ARG A 44 -22.99 -4.10 3.96
C ARG A 44 -22.11 -4.76 5.01
N PRO A 45 -22.02 -6.09 5.05
CA PRO A 45 -21.06 -6.75 5.91
C PRO A 45 -19.66 -6.31 5.54
N GLN A 46 -18.81 -6.18 6.55
CA GLN A 46 -17.39 -5.95 6.36
C GLN A 46 -16.73 -7.17 5.73
N LEU A 47 -15.63 -6.94 5.02
CA LEU A 47 -14.78 -7.99 4.47
C LEU A 47 -13.43 -7.92 5.21
N PRO A 48 -13.17 -8.82 6.18
CA PRO A 48 -12.00 -8.71 7.07
C PRO A 48 -10.64 -8.64 6.37
N GLU A 49 -10.51 -9.23 5.18
CA GLU A 49 -9.24 -9.28 4.43
C GLU A 49 -9.18 -8.30 3.25
N MET A 50 -10.10 -7.33 3.19
CA MET A 50 -10.09 -6.28 2.17
C MET A 50 -9.71 -4.95 2.78
N VAL A 51 -8.95 -4.15 2.05
CA VAL A 51 -8.56 -2.82 2.54
C VAL A 51 -9.72 -1.86 2.36
N ASP A 52 -10.08 -1.14 3.42
CA ASP A 52 -11.09 -0.10 3.36
C ASP A 52 -10.70 1.01 2.38
N GLY A 53 -11.67 1.50 1.61
CA GLY A 53 -11.42 2.51 0.57
C GLY A 53 -10.80 1.98 -0.72
N PHE A 54 -10.22 0.77 -0.73
CA PHE A 54 -9.63 0.17 -1.91
C PHE A 54 -10.40 -1.06 -2.41
N ARG A 55 -10.24 -1.36 -3.70
CA ARG A 55 -10.71 -2.63 -4.28
C ARG A 55 -9.57 -3.64 -4.34
N MET A 56 -8.97 -3.94 -3.18
CA MET A 56 -7.92 -4.96 -3.07
C MET A 56 -7.92 -5.68 -1.73
N THR A 57 -7.28 -6.85 -1.69
CA THR A 57 -7.00 -7.59 -0.46
C THR A 57 -5.91 -6.92 0.39
N LEU A 58 -5.94 -7.13 1.70
CA LEU A 58 -4.92 -6.67 2.64
C LEU A 58 -3.52 -7.18 2.27
N ARG A 59 -3.40 -8.46 1.94
CA ARG A 59 -2.12 -9.07 1.53
C ARG A 59 -1.51 -8.43 0.28
N LEU A 60 -2.33 -7.98 -0.67
CA LEU A 60 -1.83 -7.24 -1.85
C LEU A 60 -1.35 -5.85 -1.44
N HIS A 61 -2.06 -5.16 -0.55
CA HIS A 61 -1.64 -3.86 -0.05
C HIS A 61 -0.29 -3.93 0.65
N GLU A 62 -0.11 -4.88 1.57
CA GLU A 62 1.17 -5.10 2.26
C GLU A 62 2.31 -5.48 1.30
N TYR A 63 2.01 -6.23 0.24
CA TYR A 63 2.97 -6.53 -0.81
C TYR A 63 3.40 -5.25 -1.54
N VAL A 64 2.45 -4.42 -1.97
CA VAL A 64 2.74 -3.15 -2.65
C VAL A 64 3.54 -2.20 -1.76
N GLU A 65 3.20 -2.12 -0.47
CA GLU A 65 3.96 -1.33 0.50
C GLU A 65 5.44 -1.75 0.53
N LYS A 66 5.75 -3.05 0.51
CA LYS A 66 7.13 -3.55 0.56
C LYS A 66 7.86 -3.38 -0.78
N GLU A 67 7.20 -3.72 -1.88
CA GLU A 67 7.84 -3.76 -3.20
C GLU A 67 8.09 -2.38 -3.79
N SER A 68 7.25 -1.39 -3.43
CA SER A 68 7.42 0.00 -3.87
C SER A 68 8.69 0.67 -3.36
N PHE A 69 9.35 0.12 -2.32
CA PHE A 69 10.69 0.56 -1.90
C PHE A 69 11.81 -0.01 -2.80
N ASN A 70 11.61 -1.18 -3.40
CA ASN A 70 12.64 -1.92 -4.13
C ASN A 70 12.52 -1.77 -5.65
N HIS A 71 11.33 -1.41 -6.14
CA HIS A 71 11.02 -1.37 -7.57
C HIS A 71 10.30 -0.08 -7.96
N PRO A 72 10.48 0.40 -9.21
CA PRO A 72 9.72 1.54 -9.73
C PRO A 72 8.22 1.31 -9.67
N TYR A 73 7.44 2.36 -9.41
CA TYR A 73 5.97 2.24 -9.28
C TYR A 73 5.31 1.64 -10.52
N THR A 74 5.82 1.93 -11.72
CA THR A 74 5.35 1.37 -12.99
C THR A 74 5.53 -0.15 -13.05
N PHE A 75 6.62 -0.69 -12.51
CA PHE A 75 6.87 -2.11 -12.44
C PHE A 75 5.88 -2.80 -11.50
N VAL A 76 5.73 -2.28 -10.28
CA VAL A 76 4.80 -2.83 -9.28
C VAL A 76 3.36 -2.77 -9.77
N ALA A 77 2.96 -1.66 -10.40
CA ALA A 77 1.65 -1.49 -11.03
C ALA A 77 1.41 -2.53 -12.13
N ALA A 78 2.39 -2.74 -13.02
CA ALA A 78 2.29 -3.71 -14.09
C ALA A 78 2.15 -5.15 -13.55
N GLN A 79 2.88 -5.50 -12.50
CA GLN A 79 2.84 -6.82 -11.90
C GLN A 79 1.51 -7.11 -11.17
N THR A 80 1.00 -6.12 -10.43
CA THR A 80 -0.21 -6.26 -9.59
C THR A 80 -1.50 -5.96 -10.32
N GLY A 81 -1.44 -5.23 -11.44
CA GLY A 81 -2.62 -4.76 -12.17
C GLY A 81 -3.34 -3.59 -11.47
N LEU A 82 -2.61 -2.85 -10.64
CA LEU A 82 -3.02 -1.59 -10.04
C LEU A 82 -2.61 -0.42 -10.94
N ASP A 83 -3.23 0.74 -10.73
CA ASP A 83 -2.78 1.99 -11.34
C ASP A 83 -1.53 2.48 -10.61
N GLU A 84 -0.59 3.06 -11.35
CA GLU A 84 0.66 3.58 -10.79
C GLU A 84 0.42 4.64 -9.71
N LYS A 85 -0.62 5.47 -9.88
CA LYS A 85 -1.07 6.41 -8.85
C LYS A 85 -1.43 5.71 -7.54
N THR A 86 -2.14 4.59 -7.60
CA THR A 86 -2.51 3.83 -6.39
C THR A 86 -1.29 3.29 -5.68
N VAL A 87 -0.32 2.76 -6.43
CA VAL A 87 0.96 2.29 -5.85
C VAL A 87 1.69 3.44 -5.15
N ARG A 88 1.75 4.61 -5.80
CA ARG A 88 2.36 5.82 -5.25
C ARG A 88 1.64 6.31 -4.00
N ASP A 89 0.31 6.32 -3.98
CA ASP A 89 -0.49 6.74 -2.83
C ASP A 89 -0.27 5.82 -1.62
N ILE A 90 -0.21 4.50 -1.85
CA ILE A 90 0.10 3.50 -0.81
C ILE A 90 1.51 3.73 -0.25
N PHE A 91 2.51 3.91 -1.13
CA PHE A 91 3.88 4.21 -0.73
C PHE A 91 3.95 5.49 0.12
N ASN A 92 3.34 6.58 -0.33
CA ASN A 92 3.36 7.86 0.38
C ASN A 92 2.75 7.75 1.78
N ALA A 93 1.61 7.06 1.91
CA ALA A 93 0.98 6.83 3.20
C ALA A 93 1.92 6.04 4.15
N ARG A 94 2.61 5.02 3.61
CA ARG A 94 3.58 4.24 4.38
C ARG A 94 4.83 5.04 4.75
N ALA A 95 5.37 5.82 3.83
CA ALA A 95 6.53 6.68 4.04
C ALA A 95 6.23 7.76 5.09
N GLU A 96 5.05 8.39 5.04
CA GLU A 96 4.61 9.36 6.04
C GLU A 96 4.46 8.71 7.42
N PHE A 97 3.89 7.51 7.48
CA PHE A 97 3.82 6.74 8.72
C PHE A 97 5.22 6.49 9.29
N LEU A 98 6.16 5.98 8.48
CA LEU A 98 7.54 5.72 8.93
C LEU A 98 8.28 7.01 9.33
N GLY A 99 8.07 8.11 8.61
CA GLY A 99 8.64 9.41 8.94
C GLY A 99 8.18 9.96 10.28
N ARG A 100 6.97 9.61 10.74
CA ARG A 100 6.51 9.94 12.11
C ARG A 100 7.22 9.15 13.20
N TRP A 101 7.61 7.91 12.90
CA TRP A 101 8.31 7.03 13.85
C TRP A 101 9.82 7.25 13.86
N HIS A 102 10.39 7.77 12.77
CA HIS A 102 11.81 7.98 12.65
C HIS A 102 12.17 9.46 12.82
N ARG A 103 12.62 9.84 14.03
CA ARG A 103 13.29 11.13 14.25
C ARG A 103 14.72 10.98 13.75
N PHE A 104 15.03 11.55 12.59
CA PHE A 104 16.42 11.76 12.20
C PHE A 104 17.01 12.77 13.18
N GLU A 105 17.82 12.31 14.13
CA GLU A 105 18.70 13.20 14.86
C GLU A 105 19.78 13.68 13.87
N THR A 106 19.88 15.00 13.68
CA THR A 106 20.92 15.57 12.83
C THR A 106 22.27 15.15 13.38
N PRO A 107 23.09 14.40 12.62
CA PRO A 107 24.40 13.98 13.10
C PRO A 107 25.27 15.22 13.33
N ARG A 108 26.19 15.17 14.31
CA ARG A 108 27.14 16.29 14.49
C ARG A 108 28.11 16.37 13.31
N ILE A 109 28.41 15.23 12.70
CA ILE A 109 29.26 15.11 11.51
C ILE A 109 28.50 14.39 10.39
N LEU A 110 28.11 15.16 9.38
CA LEU A 110 27.47 14.66 8.16
C LEU A 110 28.51 14.53 7.04
N GLY A 111 28.66 13.32 6.50
CA GLY A 111 29.40 13.07 5.27
C GLY A 111 28.50 13.27 4.06
N ILE A 112 29.02 13.98 3.06
CA ILE A 112 28.37 14.18 1.76
C ILE A 112 29.32 13.61 0.72
N ASP A 113 28.83 12.67 -0.08
CA ASP A 113 29.62 12.02 -1.13
C ASP A 113 28.75 11.70 -2.36
N GLU A 114 29.37 11.28 -3.46
CA GLU A 114 28.69 10.92 -4.71
C GLU A 114 28.95 9.45 -5.10
N LEU A 115 27.89 8.68 -5.29
CA LEU A 115 27.95 7.33 -5.85
C LEU A 115 27.52 7.35 -7.33
N TYR A 116 28.33 6.76 -8.20
CA TYR A 116 27.94 6.55 -9.59
C TYR A 116 27.12 5.26 -9.73
N LEU A 117 25.79 5.40 -9.86
CA LEU A 117 24.85 4.28 -9.94
C LEU A 117 23.84 4.47 -11.08
N ASN A 118 23.62 3.43 -11.89
CA ASN A 118 22.71 3.46 -13.06
C ASN A 118 23.04 4.60 -14.04
N LYS A 119 24.34 4.79 -14.33
CA LYS A 119 24.88 5.85 -15.22
C LYS A 119 24.56 7.29 -14.78
N ARG A 120 24.26 7.50 -13.50
CA ARG A 120 24.01 8.82 -12.90
C ARG A 120 24.75 8.94 -11.57
N TYR A 121 25.29 10.12 -11.29
CA TYR A 121 25.79 10.45 -9.96
C TYR A 121 24.62 10.62 -9.00
N ARG A 122 24.75 10.08 -7.80
CA ARG A 122 23.76 10.16 -6.73
C ARG A 122 24.42 10.66 -5.46
N CYS A 123 23.84 11.69 -4.87
CA CYS A 123 24.29 12.19 -3.58
C CYS A 123 23.98 11.17 -2.48
N ILE A 124 24.97 10.91 -1.64
CA ILE A 124 24.91 10.07 -0.46
C ILE A 124 25.12 10.96 0.75
N LEU A 125 24.28 10.76 1.75
CA LEU A 125 24.41 11.37 3.06
C LEU A 125 24.75 10.28 4.08
N THR A 126 25.88 10.42 4.79
CA THR A 126 26.33 9.48 5.83
C THR A 126 26.42 10.17 7.18
N ASN A 127 25.97 9.48 8.23
CA ASN A 127 26.34 9.83 9.59
C ASN A 127 27.72 9.21 9.87
N ILE A 128 28.76 10.04 9.94
CA ILE A 128 30.14 9.57 10.10
C ILE A 128 30.36 8.99 11.50
N GLU A 129 29.70 9.54 12.53
CA GLU A 129 29.86 9.10 13.92
C GLU A 129 29.29 7.70 14.14
N GLU A 130 28.08 7.45 13.65
CA GLU A 130 27.39 6.16 13.79
C GLU A 130 27.67 5.19 12.63
N ARG A 131 28.46 5.61 11.63
CA ARG A 131 28.76 4.85 10.41
C ARG A 131 27.50 4.33 9.69
N THR A 132 26.43 5.12 9.73
CA THR A 132 25.14 4.77 9.11
C THR A 132 24.89 5.62 7.86
N LEU A 133 24.26 5.01 6.85
CA LEU A 133 23.79 5.72 5.68
C LEU A 133 22.46 6.42 6.03
N ALA A 134 22.46 7.75 6.02
CA ALA A 134 21.29 8.55 6.37
C ALA A 134 20.32 8.69 5.20
N SER A 135 20.82 8.78 3.95
CA SER A 135 20.00 8.81 2.75
C SER A 135 20.82 8.57 1.48
N ALA A 136 20.24 7.85 0.51
CA ALA A 136 20.69 7.85 -0.88
C ALA A 136 19.58 8.54 -1.69
N LEU A 137 19.86 9.74 -2.21
CA LEU A 137 18.91 10.48 -3.02
C LEU A 137 18.74 9.77 -4.37
N VAL A 138 17.61 9.06 -4.53
CA VAL A 138 17.13 8.58 -5.82
C VAL A 138 16.31 9.70 -6.46
N VAL A 139 16.99 10.62 -7.16
CA VAL A 139 16.34 11.61 -8.03
C VAL A 139 16.35 11.12 -9.48
#